data_AF-A0A1F4XN12-F1
#
_entry.id   AF-A0A1F4XN12-F1
#
_cell.length_a   1.000
_cell.length_b   1.000
_cell.length_c   1.000
_cell.angle_alpha   90.00
_cell.angle_beta   90.00
_cell.angle_gamma   90.00
#
_symmetry.space_group_name_H-M   'P 1'
#
loop_
_entity.id
_entity.type
_entity.pdbx_description
1 polymer ?
#
loop_
_entity_poly.entity_id
_entity_poly.type
_entity_poly.pdbx_seq_one_letter_code
_entity_poly.pdbx_strand_id
1 'polypeptide(L)'
;MAISEKNLKSIIVQGYVGMLFLLMMMTVSDLTVAGLSQNFDLLQNDPGALGLWLTAVILSINVLIQIAIRTFDGKKFRQSIYVVSIIYVLLFVAHQIFHFAAGDGITIDLLYDTTHHIIGVWVIIYARKWAQLAEPRYARRAK
;
A
#
# COMPACT_ATOMS: atom_id res chain seq x y z
N MET A 1 -6.03 26.39 -4.23
CA MET A 1 -4.67 26.41 -3.66
C MET A 1 -3.85 25.29 -4.32
N ALA A 2 -2.78 25.61 -5.05
CA ALA A 2 -1.94 24.59 -5.69
C ALA A 2 -1.20 23.80 -4.60
N ILE A 3 -1.38 22.48 -4.58
CA ILE A 3 -0.68 21.61 -3.61
C ILE A 3 0.80 21.56 -4.03
N SER A 4 1.71 21.90 -3.11
CA SER A 4 3.14 21.87 -3.40
C SER A 4 3.64 20.44 -3.63
N GLU A 5 4.72 20.28 -4.38
CA GLU A 5 5.35 18.98 -4.59
C GLU A 5 5.72 18.28 -3.28
N LYS A 6 6.27 19.04 -2.32
CA LYS A 6 6.60 18.53 -0.98
C LYS A 6 5.36 17.94 -0.29
N ASN A 7 4.21 18.61 -0.43
CA ASN A 7 2.94 18.13 0.15
C ASN A 7 2.47 16.86 -0.55
N LEU A 8 2.56 16.78 -1.89
CA LEU A 8 2.21 15.56 -2.64
C LEU A 8 3.06 14.37 -2.18
N LYS A 9 4.40 14.52 -2.14
CA LYS A 9 5.32 13.46 -1.68
C LYS A 9 5.02 13.03 -0.26
N SER A 10 4.72 13.98 0.64
CA SER A 10 4.38 13.67 2.03
C SER A 10 3.10 12.86 2.14
N ILE A 11 2.04 13.23 1.40
CA ILE A 11 0.76 12.51 1.40
C ILE A 11 0.94 11.09 0.86
N ILE A 12 1.67 10.92 -0.25
CA ILE A 12 1.95 9.60 -0.83
C ILE A 12 2.70 8.72 0.18
N VAL A 13 3.79 9.24 0.77
CA VAL A 13 4.57 8.49 1.78
C VAL A 13 3.73 8.15 3.00
N GLN A 14 2.92 9.08 3.51
CA GLN A 14 2.04 8.83 4.64
C GLN A 14 0.99 7.76 4.32
N GLY A 15 0.47 7.73 3.10
CA GLY A 15 -0.42 6.66 2.64
C GLY A 15 0.27 5.30 2.59
N TYR A 16 1.51 5.22 2.09
CA TYR A 16 2.30 3.97 2.15
C TYR A 16 2.57 3.52 3.59
N VAL A 17 2.89 4.45 4.49
CA VAL A 17 3.05 4.16 5.93
C VAL A 17 1.74 3.64 6.53
N GLY A 18 0.61 4.27 6.22
CA GLY A 18 -0.71 3.84 6.71
C GLY A 18 -1.08 2.45 6.20
N MET A 19 -0.86 2.18 4.92
CA MET A 19 -1.05 0.85 4.32
C MET A 19 -0.14 -0.20 4.98
N LEU A 20 1.13 0.12 5.19
CA LEU A 20 2.08 -0.75 5.89
C LEU A 20 1.63 -1.06 7.33
N PHE A 21 1.18 -0.04 8.05
CA PHE A 21 0.68 -0.19 9.41
C PHE A 21 -0.55 -1.12 9.46
N LEU A 22 -1.52 -0.92 8.58
CA LEU A 22 -2.72 -1.77 8.52
C LEU A 22 -2.37 -3.22 8.15
N LEU A 23 -1.43 -3.42 7.23
CA LEU A 23 -0.93 -4.75 6.89
C LEU A 23 -0.31 -5.46 8.11
N MET A 24 0.51 -4.76 8.89
CA MET A 24 1.05 -5.30 10.13
C MET A 24 -0.05 -5.59 11.16
N MET A 25 -1.06 -4.72 11.28
CA MET A 25 -2.18 -4.91 12.20
C MET A 25 -3.01 -6.15 11.86
N MET A 26 -3.23 -6.44 10.58
CA MET A 26 -3.90 -7.68 10.14
C MET A 26 -3.06 -8.90 10.54
N THR A 27 -1.78 -8.94 10.19
CA THR A 27 -0.88 -10.06 10.55
C THR A 27 -0.81 -10.31 12.06
N VAL A 28 -0.76 -9.24 12.87
CA VAL A 28 -0.76 -9.35 14.33
C VAL A 28 -2.11 -9.83 14.86
N SER A 29 -3.22 -9.38 14.27
CA SER A 29 -4.57 -9.82 14.65
C SER A 29 -4.74 -11.31 14.40
N ASP A 30 -4.35 -11.82 13.22
CA ASP A 30 -4.42 -13.24 12.88
C ASP A 30 -3.60 -14.11 13.85
N LEU A 31 -2.36 -13.68 14.12
CA LEU A 31 -1.49 -14.36 15.06
C LEU A 31 -2.07 -14.36 16.49
N THR A 32 -2.69 -13.25 16.89
CA THR A 32 -3.34 -13.12 18.20
C THR A 32 -4.55 -14.05 18.30
N VAL A 33 -5.39 -14.12 17.26
CA VAL A 33 -6.55 -15.03 17.21
C VAL A 33 -6.10 -16.49 17.26
N ALA A 34 -5.08 -16.86 16.47
CA ALA A 34 -4.51 -18.21 16.50
C ALA A 34 -3.93 -18.55 17.89
N GLY A 35 -3.22 -17.61 18.51
CA GLY A 35 -2.66 -17.77 19.86
C GLY A 35 -3.73 -17.89 20.95
N LEU A 36 -4.76 -17.04 20.94
CA LEU A 36 -5.84 -17.08 21.93
C LEU A 36 -6.72 -18.33 21.78
N SER A 37 -6.95 -18.79 20.54
CA SER A 37 -7.69 -20.01 20.27
C SER A 37 -6.86 -21.29 20.43
N GLN A 38 -5.54 -21.16 20.64
CA GLN A 38 -4.57 -22.27 20.65
C GLN A 38 -4.63 -23.13 19.37
N ASN A 39 -5.09 -22.54 18.26
CA ASN A 39 -5.27 -23.23 16.98
C ASN A 39 -4.47 -22.53 15.90
N PHE A 40 -3.22 -22.97 15.72
CA PHE A 40 -2.33 -22.44 14.68
C PHE A 40 -2.59 -23.01 13.30
N ASP A 41 -3.49 -24.01 13.16
CA ASP A 41 -3.87 -24.54 11.84
C ASP A 41 -4.61 -23.48 11.01
N LEU A 42 -5.20 -22.48 11.67
CA LEU A 42 -5.77 -21.29 11.03
C LEU A 42 -4.76 -20.58 10.12
N LEU A 43 -3.47 -20.56 10.50
CA LEU A 43 -2.41 -19.87 9.75
C LEU A 43 -1.88 -20.68 8.56
N GLN A 44 -2.28 -21.95 8.41
CA GLN A 44 -1.79 -22.80 7.32
C GLN A 44 -2.34 -22.39 5.95
N ASN A 45 -3.58 -21.90 5.93
CA ASN A 45 -4.26 -21.52 4.69
C ASN A 45 -4.29 -20.01 4.48
N ASP A 46 -4.21 -19.23 5.56
CA ASP A 46 -4.13 -17.78 5.49
C ASP A 46 -3.19 -17.22 6.59
N PRO A 47 -2.00 -16.69 6.24
CA PRO A 47 -1.49 -16.53 4.88
C PRO A 47 -0.84 -17.82 4.29
N GLY A 48 -0.64 -18.87 5.09
CA GLY A 48 0.18 -20.01 4.71
C GLY A 48 1.64 -19.64 4.40
N ALA A 49 2.46 -20.63 4.01
CA ALA A 49 3.90 -20.38 3.78
C ALA A 49 4.16 -19.43 2.59
N LEU A 50 3.42 -19.60 1.49
CA LEU A 50 3.58 -18.76 0.30
C LEU A 50 3.06 -17.34 0.54
N GLY A 51 1.88 -17.20 1.16
CA GLY A 51 1.34 -15.88 1.49
C GLY A 51 2.24 -15.16 2.48
N LEU A 52 2.79 -15.83 3.49
CA LEU A 52 3.73 -15.23 4.43
C LEU A 52 4.99 -14.70 3.72
N TRP A 53 5.53 -15.48 2.78
CA TRP A 53 6.68 -15.04 1.99
C TRP A 53 6.35 -13.83 1.10
N LEU A 54 5.20 -13.84 0.43
CA LEU A 54 4.72 -12.70 -0.36
C LEU A 54 4.52 -11.46 0.52
N THR A 55 3.92 -11.61 1.70
CA THR A 55 3.75 -10.53 2.68
C THR A 55 5.11 -9.95 3.08
N ALA A 56 6.11 -10.78 3.40
CA ALA A 56 7.46 -10.31 3.72
C ALA A 56 8.11 -9.50 2.59
N VAL A 57 7.93 -9.94 1.34
CA VAL A 57 8.40 -9.22 0.15
C VAL A 57 7.67 -7.88 0.00
N ILE A 58 6.34 -7.87 0.14
CA ILE A 58 5.51 -6.66 0.01
C ILE A 58 5.86 -5.64 1.10
N LEU A 59 6.03 -6.08 2.35
CA LEU A 59 6.48 -5.23 3.46
C LEU A 59 7.82 -4.55 3.14
N SER A 60 8.78 -5.32 2.63
CA SER A 60 10.11 -4.82 2.25
C SER A 60 10.02 -3.80 1.12
N ILE A 61 9.25 -4.09 0.07
CA ILE A 61 9.01 -3.18 -1.05
C ILE A 61 8.34 -1.89 -0.58
N ASN A 62 7.36 -1.98 0.33
CA ASN A 62 6.63 -0.83 0.85
C ASN A 62 7.60 0.16 1.54
N VAL A 63 8.47 -0.34 2.43
CA VAL A 63 9.49 0.48 3.09
C VAL A 63 10.44 1.12 2.07
N LEU A 64 10.92 0.35 1.09
CA LEU A 64 11.83 0.85 0.05
C LEU A 64 11.17 1.95 -0.79
N ILE A 65 9.88 1.83 -1.13
CA ILE A 65 9.13 2.85 -1.86
C ILE A 65 9.06 4.15 -1.06
N GLN A 66 8.81 4.09 0.25
CA GLN A 66 8.75 5.28 1.10
C GLN A 66 10.08 6.06 1.07
N ILE A 67 11.20 5.35 1.19
CA ILE A 67 12.54 5.93 1.10
C ILE A 67 12.77 6.49 -0.32
N ALA A 68 12.49 5.69 -1.35
CA ALA A 68 12.71 6.07 -2.74
C ALA A 68 11.94 7.33 -3.13
N ILE A 69 10.68 7.48 -2.68
CA ILE A 69 9.89 8.69 -2.94
C ILE A 69 10.60 9.90 -2.34
N ARG A 70 11.15 9.81 -1.13
CA ARG A 70 11.87 10.94 -0.50
C ARG A 70 13.17 11.29 -1.23
N THR A 71 13.86 10.29 -1.79
CA THR A 71 15.19 10.45 -2.39
C THR A 71 15.17 10.86 -3.87
N PHE A 72 14.28 10.27 -4.67
CA PHE A 72 14.28 10.44 -6.12
C PHE A 72 13.15 11.37 -6.60
N ASP A 73 13.34 11.94 -7.79
CA ASP A 73 12.41 12.95 -8.32
C ASP A 73 12.31 13.02 -9.86
N GLY A 74 12.84 12.03 -10.57
CA GLY A 74 12.77 11.99 -12.04
C GLY A 74 11.35 11.70 -12.54
N LYS A 75 10.94 12.29 -13.68
CA LYS A 75 9.59 12.11 -14.24
C LYS A 75 9.20 10.63 -14.43
N LYS A 76 10.10 9.81 -14.98
CA LYS A 76 9.89 8.36 -15.14
C LYS A 76 9.69 7.65 -13.79
N PHE A 77 10.43 8.06 -12.76
CA PHE A 77 10.29 7.52 -11.41
C PHE A 77 8.93 7.89 -10.80
N ARG A 78 8.50 9.15 -10.93
CA ARG A 78 7.17 9.57 -10.45
C ARG A 78 6.04 8.77 -11.15
N GLN A 79 6.18 8.54 -12.45
CA GLN A 79 5.25 7.70 -13.22
C GLN A 79 5.28 6.24 -12.76
N SER A 80 6.46 5.68 -12.46
CA SER A 80 6.54 4.31 -11.96
C SER A 80 5.88 4.16 -10.60
N ILE A 81 6.02 5.13 -9.69
CA ILE A 81 5.32 5.12 -8.39
C ILE A 81 3.81 5.11 -8.57
N TYR A 82 3.26 5.88 -9.51
CA TYR A 82 1.83 5.84 -9.84
C TYR A 82 1.39 4.45 -10.32
N VAL A 83 2.13 3.84 -11.26
CA VAL A 83 1.82 2.50 -11.78
C VAL A 83 1.93 1.44 -10.68
N VAL A 84 2.99 1.47 -9.88
CA VAL A 84 3.20 0.54 -8.76
C VAL A 84 2.09 0.68 -7.72
N SER A 85 1.62 1.91 -7.43
CA SER A 85 0.50 2.13 -6.51
C SER A 85 -0.78 1.44 -7.01
N ILE A 86 -1.06 1.48 -8.31
CA ILE A 86 -2.21 0.79 -8.91
C ILE A 86 -2.08 -0.72 -8.75
N ILE A 87 -0.93 -1.28 -9.15
CA ILE A 87 -0.68 -2.73 -9.05
C ILE A 87 -0.80 -3.19 -7.60
N TYR A 88 -0.23 -2.43 -6.66
CA TYR A 88 -0.31 -2.71 -5.23
C TYR A 88 -1.76 -2.78 -4.77
N VAL A 89 -2.58 -1.75 -5.05
CA VAL A 89 -3.99 -1.75 -4.63
C VAL A 89 -4.77 -2.89 -5.30
N LEU A 90 -4.55 -3.15 -6.59
CA LEU A 90 -5.23 -4.25 -7.28
C LEU A 90 -4.91 -5.62 -6.67
N LEU A 91 -3.68 -5.83 -6.20
CA LEU A 91 -3.30 -7.07 -5.51
C LEU A 91 -4.11 -7.26 -4.22
N PHE A 92 -4.27 -6.22 -3.41
CA PHE A 92 -5.06 -6.30 -2.18
C PHE A 92 -6.56 -6.36 -2.42
N VAL A 93 -7.07 -5.74 -3.48
CA VAL A 93 -8.46 -5.91 -3.92
C VAL A 93 -8.72 -7.35 -4.34
N ALA A 94 -7.80 -7.95 -5.10
CA ALA A 94 -7.91 -9.36 -5.49
C ALA A 94 -7.88 -10.28 -4.26
N HIS A 95 -7.00 -10.02 -3.29
CA HIS A 95 -6.95 -10.73 -2.02
C HIS A 95 -8.30 -10.69 -1.27
N GLN A 96 -8.89 -9.50 -1.11
CA GLN A 96 -10.20 -9.36 -0.45
C GLN A 96 -11.32 -10.10 -1.21
N ILE A 97 -11.28 -10.12 -2.55
CA ILE A 97 -12.24 -10.89 -3.35
C ILE A 97 -12.12 -12.40 -3.06
N PHE A 98 -10.91 -12.92 -2.88
CA PHE A 98 -10.71 -14.32 -2.52
C PHE A 98 -11.27 -14.65 -1.13
N HIS A 99 -11.11 -13.77 -0.15
CA HIS A 99 -11.73 -13.92 1.18
C HIS A 99 -13.26 -14.02 1.09
N PHE A 100 -13.88 -13.10 0.34
CA PHE A 100 -15.33 -13.17 0.13
C PHE A 100 -15.76 -14.42 -0.64
N ALA A 101 -15.00 -14.86 -1.64
CA ALA A 101 -15.28 -16.07 -2.39
C ALA A 101 -15.14 -17.35 -1.55
N ALA A 102 -14.25 -17.34 -0.55
CA ALA A 102 -14.09 -18.41 0.43
C ALA A 102 -15.21 -18.44 1.48
N GLY A 103 -16.06 -17.41 1.52
CA GLY A 103 -17.17 -17.30 2.46
C GLY A 103 -16.80 -16.66 3.80
N ASP A 104 -15.70 -15.91 3.85
CA ASP A 104 -15.28 -15.23 5.07
C ASP A 104 -16.33 -14.23 5.53
N GLY A 105 -16.54 -14.19 6.85
CA GLY A 105 -17.52 -13.32 7.49
C GLY A 105 -17.08 -11.85 7.55
N ILE A 106 -17.92 -11.02 8.16
CA ILE A 106 -17.57 -9.64 8.48
C ILE A 106 -16.67 -9.65 9.73
N THR A 107 -15.36 -9.55 9.54
CA THR A 107 -14.34 -9.53 10.61
C THR A 107 -13.69 -8.16 10.76
N ILE A 108 -12.79 -8.04 11.75
CA ILE A 108 -11.95 -6.84 11.89
C ILE A 108 -10.97 -6.68 10.71
N ASP A 109 -10.57 -7.79 10.09
CA ASP A 109 -9.66 -7.78 8.94
C ASP A 109 -10.33 -7.15 7.73
N LEU A 110 -11.63 -7.39 7.53
CA LEU A 110 -12.42 -6.68 6.52
C LEU A 110 -12.38 -5.15 6.71
N LEU A 111 -12.42 -4.67 7.96
CA LEU A 111 -12.31 -3.24 8.26
C LEU A 111 -10.90 -2.72 7.93
N TYR A 112 -9.86 -3.48 8.28
CA TYR A 112 -8.48 -3.13 7.98
C TYR A 112 -8.23 -3.09 6.47
N ASP A 113 -8.66 -4.11 5.72
CA ASP A 113 -8.57 -4.18 4.27
C ASP A 113 -9.30 -3.02 3.58
N THR A 114 -10.56 -2.76 3.98
CA THR A 114 -11.35 -1.68 3.41
C THR A 114 -10.65 -0.33 3.62
N THR A 115 -10.12 -0.10 4.82
CA THR A 115 -9.36 1.12 5.14
C THR A 115 -8.07 1.19 4.34
N HIS A 116 -7.37 0.07 4.22
CA HIS A 116 -6.14 -0.05 3.44
C HIS A 116 -6.38 0.31 1.96
N HIS A 117 -7.49 -0.14 1.38
CA HIS A 117 -7.86 0.15 -0.01
C HIS A 117 -8.22 1.63 -0.21
N ILE A 118 -8.96 2.22 0.72
CA ILE A 118 -9.29 3.66 0.68
C ILE A 118 -8.01 4.51 0.68
N ILE A 119 -7.06 4.18 1.57
CA ILE A 119 -5.74 4.84 1.60
C ILE A 119 -5.01 4.61 0.27
N GLY A 120 -5.05 3.40 -0.27
CA GLY A 120 -4.46 3.06 -1.56
C GLY A 120 -5.00 3.89 -2.73
N VAL A 121 -6.32 4.03 -2.82
CA VAL A 121 -6.97 4.91 -3.81
C VAL A 121 -6.51 6.35 -3.64
N TRP A 122 -6.39 6.83 -2.41
CA TRP A 122 -5.86 8.15 -2.12
C TRP A 122 -4.41 8.29 -2.61
N VAL A 123 -3.54 7.31 -2.32
CA VAL A 123 -2.16 7.28 -2.81
C VAL A 123 -2.10 7.36 -4.34
N ILE A 124 -2.93 6.58 -5.04
CA ILE A 124 -2.99 6.59 -6.52
C ILE A 124 -3.32 7.99 -7.05
N ILE A 125 -4.33 8.66 -6.48
CA ILE A 125 -4.74 10.02 -6.90
C ILE A 125 -3.59 11.00 -6.76
N TYR A 126 -2.88 10.97 -5.63
CA TYR A 126 -1.79 11.92 -5.36
C TYR A 126 -0.50 11.55 -6.12
N ALA A 127 -0.23 10.27 -6.32
CA ALA A 127 0.86 9.80 -7.18
C ALA A 127 0.65 10.25 -8.63
N ARG A 128 -0.59 10.19 -9.15
CA ARG A 128 -0.93 10.73 -10.48
C ARG A 128 -0.63 12.22 -10.57
N LYS A 129 -1.07 13.01 -9.58
CA LYS A 129 -0.82 14.46 -9.54
C LYS A 129 0.69 14.76 -9.51
N TRP A 130 1.46 13.99 -8.74
CA TRP A 130 2.91 14.14 -8.67
C TRP A 130 3.61 13.76 -9.98
N ALA A 131 3.17 12.68 -10.63
CA ALA A 131 3.68 12.23 -11.92
C ALA A 131 3.42 13.22 -13.08
N GLN A 132 2.42 14.09 -12.93
CA GLN A 132 2.05 15.11 -13.92
C GLN A 132 2.77 16.45 -13.74
N LEU A 133 3.52 16.65 -12.64
CA LEU A 133 4.31 17.87 -12.46
C LEU A 133 5.36 18.01 -13.58
N ALA A 134 5.52 19.23 -14.10
CA ALA A 134 6.57 19.54 -15.08
C ALA A 134 7.96 19.27 -14.49
N GLU A 135 8.90 18.80 -15.32
CA GLU A 135 10.28 18.62 -14.85
C GLU A 135 10.88 19.98 -14.43
N PRO A 136 11.66 20.03 -13.33
CA PRO A 136 12.31 21.26 -12.87
C PRO A 136 13.17 21.98 -13.93
N ARG A 137 13.60 21.26 -14.98
CA ARG A 137 14.39 21.81 -16.10
C ARG A 137 13.56 22.63 -17.10
N TYR A 138 12.24 22.40 -17.21
CA TYR A 138 11.38 23.17 -18.11
C TYR A 138 10.80 24.43 -17.44
N ALA A 139 10.60 24.42 -16.12
CA ALA A 139 10.10 25.57 -15.37
C ALA A 139 11.07 26.77 -15.36
N ARG A 140 12.38 26.54 -15.59
CA ARG A 140 13.41 27.60 -15.68
C ARG A 140 13.51 28.28 -17.04
N ARG A 141 12.85 27.76 -18.09
CA ARG A 141 12.85 28.37 -19.44
C ARG A 141 11.57 29.18 -19.74
N ALA A 142 10.61 29.20 -18.82
CA ALA A 142 9.33 29.88 -18.95
C ALA A 142 9.24 31.18 -18.10
N LYS A 143 10.39 31.66 -17.62
CA LYS A 143 10.57 33.00 -17.05
C LYS A 143 11.67 33.69 -17.84
#